data_AF-A0A6M1XTZ4-F1
#
_entry.id   AF-A0A6M1XTZ4-F1
#
_cell.length_a   1.000
_cell.length_b   1.000
_cell.length_c   1.000
_cell.angle_alpha   90.00
_cell.angle_beta   90.00
_cell.angle_gamma   90.00
#
_symmetry.space_group_name_H-M   'P 1'
#
loop_
_entity.id
_entity.type
_entity.pdbx_description
1 polymer ?
#
loop_
_entity_poly.entity_id
_entity_poly.type
_entity_poly.pdbx_seq_one_letter_code
_entity_poly.pdbx_strand_id
1 'polypeptide(L)'
;TSTGNNTEIGQVAGLLESTTEQVTPLQRGLDKFSKKLSLAILALSLLILGIQLFRIYLGEGTGDMTADIVSAVMFAVAVAVAAIPEALQSIVTIVLSLGTNKMAKRHAIIR
;
A
#
# COMPACT_ATOMS: atom_id res chain seq x y z
N THR A 1 -36.43 -36.44 9.63
CA THR A 1 -34.98 -36.43 9.92
C THR A 1 -34.34 -35.46 8.94
N SER A 2 -33.97 -34.26 9.37
CA SER A 2 -33.24 -33.33 8.50
C SER A 2 -31.76 -33.72 8.46
N THR A 3 -31.12 -33.60 7.29
CA THR A 3 -29.70 -33.94 7.07
C THR A 3 -29.01 -32.83 6.27
N GLY A 4 -27.71 -32.66 6.46
CA GLY A 4 -26.94 -31.62 5.79
C GLY A 4 -27.33 -30.21 6.24
N ASN A 5 -27.37 -29.25 5.31
CA ASN A 5 -27.65 -27.83 5.61
C ASN A 5 -29.04 -27.56 6.21
N ASN A 6 -29.98 -28.50 6.09
CA ASN A 6 -31.31 -28.41 6.72
C ASN A 6 -31.31 -28.81 8.20
N THR A 7 -30.17 -29.17 8.77
CA THR A 7 -30.02 -29.39 10.22
C THR A 7 -29.75 -28.07 10.92
N GLU A 8 -30.06 -27.99 12.22
CA GLU A 8 -29.68 -26.85 13.06
C GLU A 8 -28.16 -26.58 12.98
N ILE A 9 -27.34 -27.64 12.96
CA ILE A 9 -25.87 -27.52 12.78
C ILE A 9 -25.52 -26.99 11.38
N GLY A 10 -26.27 -27.39 10.36
CA GLY A 10 -26.13 -26.89 8.99
C GLY A 10 -26.51 -25.41 8.83
N GLN A 11 -27.54 -24.94 9.54
CA GLN A 11 -27.87 -23.51 9.63
C GLN A 11 -26.79 -22.72 10.36
N VAL A 12 -26.25 -23.24 11.47
CA VAL A 12 -25.13 -22.61 12.18
C VAL A 12 -23.87 -22.55 11.32
N ALA A 13 -23.54 -23.61 10.58
CA ALA A 13 -22.43 -23.62 9.63
C ALA A 13 -22.62 -22.58 8.51
N GLY A 14 -23.83 -22.48 7.95
CA GLY A 14 -24.16 -21.46 6.96
C GLY A 14 -24.08 -20.03 7.51
N LEU A 15 -24.50 -19.82 8.76
CA LEU A 15 -24.36 -18.52 9.44
C LEU A 15 -22.89 -18.14 9.64
N LEU A 16 -22.04 -19.10 10.03
CA LEU A 16 -20.60 -18.89 10.17
C LEU A 16 -19.93 -18.59 8.82
N GLU A 17 -20.33 -19.26 7.75
CA GLU A 17 -19.80 -19.03 6.40
C GLU A 17 -20.28 -17.71 5.78
N SER A 18 -21.50 -17.28 6.12
CA SER A 18 -22.06 -16.00 5.68
C SER A 18 -21.43 -14.77 6.35
N THR A 19 -20.56 -14.97 7.36
CA THR A 19 -19.91 -13.87 8.05
C THR A 19 -18.84 -13.25 7.16
N THR A 20 -19.01 -11.98 6.80
CA THR A 20 -18.08 -11.29 5.90
C THR A 20 -16.79 -10.99 6.67
N GLU A 21 -15.63 -11.39 6.14
CA GLU A 21 -14.36 -10.95 6.70
C GLU A 21 -14.25 -9.43 6.62
N GLN A 22 -14.15 -8.80 7.79
CA GLN A 22 -14.01 -7.36 7.88
C GLN A 22 -12.54 -6.95 7.82
N VAL A 23 -12.24 -5.94 7.00
CA VAL A 23 -10.91 -5.33 6.93
C VAL A 23 -10.45 -4.91 8.33
N THR A 24 -9.26 -5.37 8.73
CA THR A 24 -8.75 -5.10 10.07
C THR A 24 -8.49 -3.59 10.29
N PRO A 25 -8.62 -3.07 11.52
CA PRO A 25 -8.31 -1.69 11.83
C PRO A 25 -6.89 -1.27 11.40
N LEU A 26 -5.93 -2.20 11.50
CA LEU A 26 -4.55 -2.00 11.07
C LEU A 26 -4.45 -1.79 9.56
N GLN A 27 -5.06 -2.67 8.75
CA GLN A 27 -5.11 -2.52 7.29
C GLN A 27 -5.74 -1.18 6.89
N ARG A 28 -6.86 -0.81 7.51
CA ARG A 28 -7.50 0.50 7.27
C ARG A 28 -6.57 1.68 7.58
N GLY A 29 -5.77 1.56 8.64
CA GLY A 29 -4.76 2.57 9.00
C GLY A 29 -3.64 2.66 7.96
N LEU A 30 -3.12 1.51 7.52
CA LEU A 30 -2.06 1.42 6.52
C LEU A 30 -2.51 1.92 5.15
N ASP A 31 -3.74 1.66 4.74
CA ASP A 31 -4.30 2.19 3.50
C ASP A 31 -4.39 3.71 3.54
N LYS A 32 -4.85 4.28 4.65
CA LYS A 32 -4.90 5.74 4.84
C LYS A 32 -3.51 6.35 4.82
N PHE A 33 -2.54 5.71 5.47
CA PHE A 33 -1.15 6.17 5.48
C PHE A 33 -0.54 6.10 4.08
N SER A 34 -0.66 4.96 3.39
CA SER A 34 -0.14 4.76 2.03
C SER A 34 -0.78 5.73 1.05
N LYS A 35 -2.09 5.99 1.14
CA LYS A 35 -2.76 7.00 0.30
C LYS A 35 -2.21 8.40 0.54
N LYS A 36 -2.03 8.82 1.79
CA LYS A 36 -1.48 10.15 2.11
C LYS A 36 -0.04 10.29 1.62
N LEU A 37 0.78 9.25 1.84
CA LEU A 37 2.17 9.25 1.40
C LEU A 37 2.28 9.24 -0.12
N SER A 38 1.50 8.41 -0.82
CA SER A 38 1.44 8.39 -2.28
C SER A 38 1.02 9.74 -2.86
N LEU A 39 0.03 10.41 -2.26
CA LEU A 39 -0.39 11.74 -2.68
C LEU A 39 0.74 12.78 -2.52
N ALA A 40 1.50 12.71 -1.42
CA ALA A 40 2.64 13.58 -1.18
C ALA A 40 3.78 13.34 -2.19
N ILE A 41 4.09 12.07 -2.48
CA ILE A 41 5.11 11.68 -3.47
C ILE A 41 4.70 12.16 -4.87
N LEU A 42 3.42 11.97 -5.24
CA LEU A 42 2.89 12.41 -6.52
C LEU A 42 2.99 13.94 -6.66
N ALA A 43 2.62 14.68 -5.62
CA ALA A 43 2.73 16.13 -5.61
C ALA A 43 4.19 16.59 -5.79
N LEU A 44 5.14 15.95 -5.08
CA LEU A 44 6.56 16.25 -5.20
C LEU A 44 7.10 15.91 -6.60
N SER A 45 6.74 14.75 -7.15
CA SER A 45 7.15 14.31 -8.48
C SER A 45 6.63 15.27 -9.57
N LEU A 46 5.37 15.68 -9.50
CA LEU A 46 4.79 16.69 -10.41
C LEU A 46 5.46 18.04 -10.28
N LEU A 47 5.81 18.46 -9.06
CA LEU A 47 6.51 19.72 -8.82
C LEU A 47 7.91 19.70 -9.46
N ILE A 48 8.67 18.61 -9.28
CA ILE A 48 9.99 18.42 -9.89
C ILE A 48 9.88 18.41 -11.42
N LEU A 49 8.91 17.67 -11.97
CA LEU A 49 8.65 17.61 -13.41
C LEU A 49 8.30 19.01 -13.94
N GLY A 50 7.42 19.74 -13.26
CA GLY A 50 7.04 21.11 -13.62
C GLY A 50 8.22 22.07 -13.64
N ILE A 51 9.11 22.00 -12.64
CA ILE A 51 10.34 22.81 -12.60
C ILE A 51 11.26 22.44 -13.77
N GLN A 52 11.44 21.15 -14.06
CA GLN A 52 12.27 20.70 -15.18
C GLN A 52 11.71 21.15 -16.53
N LEU A 53 10.40 21.03 -16.76
CA LEU A 53 9.78 21.54 -17.99
C LEU A 53 9.89 23.05 -18.13
N PHE A 54 9.72 23.79 -17.03
CA PHE A 54 9.89 25.24 -17.03
C PHE A 54 11.33 25.65 -17.38
N ARG A 55 12.32 24.92 -16.86
CA ARG A 55 13.74 25.12 -17.18
C ARG A 55 14.04 24.87 -18.65
N ILE A 56 13.50 23.80 -19.21
CA ILE A 56 13.64 23.47 -20.64
C ILE A 56 12.98 24.56 -21.50
N TYR A 57 11.80 25.04 -21.09
CA TYR A 57 11.07 26.10 -21.80
C TYR A 57 11.80 27.46 -21.77
N LEU A 58 12.56 27.76 -20.70
CA LEU A 58 13.37 28.98 -20.61
C LEU A 58 14.64 28.96 -21.49
N GLY A 59 14.93 27.85 -22.17
CA GLY A 59 16.04 27.76 -23.12
C GLY A 59 17.37 27.32 -22.51
N GLU A 60 17.39 26.80 -21.27
CA GLU A 60 18.56 26.12 -20.68
C GLU A 60 18.73 24.65 -21.16
N GLY A 61 17.98 24.26 -22.20
CA GLY A 61 18.00 22.90 -22.75
C GLY A 61 19.11 22.64 -23.77
N THR A 62 19.43 21.36 -23.98
CA THR A 62 20.60 20.88 -24.73
C THR A 62 20.44 20.94 -26.26
N GLY A 63 19.44 21.66 -26.77
CA GLY A 63 19.11 21.74 -28.21
C GLY A 63 18.23 20.60 -28.73
N ASP A 64 18.10 19.50 -27.98
CA ASP A 64 17.19 18.38 -28.28
C ASP A 64 16.07 18.29 -27.22
N MET A 65 14.94 18.94 -27.50
CA MET A 65 13.78 18.99 -26.57
C MET A 65 13.26 17.60 -26.20
N THR A 66 13.38 16.63 -27.11
CA THR A 66 12.89 15.26 -26.90
C THR A 66 13.70 14.53 -25.82
N ALA A 67 15.04 14.64 -25.89
CA ALA A 67 15.93 14.03 -24.91
C ALA A 67 15.77 14.66 -23.52
N ASP A 68 15.63 15.98 -23.47
CA ASP A 68 15.49 16.72 -22.21
C ASP A 68 14.17 16.37 -21.50
N ILE A 69 13.05 16.28 -22.23
CA ILE A 69 11.75 15.86 -21.66
C ILE A 69 11.83 14.41 -21.14
N VAL A 70 12.42 13.49 -21.91
CA VAL A 70 12.58 12.10 -21.47
C VAL A 70 13.42 12.02 -20.20
N SER A 71 14.51 12.79 -20.10
CA SER A 71 15.36 12.81 -18.90
C SER A 71 14.62 13.38 -17.68
N ALA A 72 13.80 14.42 -17.86
CA ALA A 72 12.99 15.02 -16.80
C ALA A 72 11.95 14.04 -16.26
N VAL A 73 11.28 13.29 -17.16
CA VAL A 73 10.32 12.24 -16.78
C VAL A 73 11.04 11.10 -16.07
N MET A 74 12.17 10.62 -16.61
CA MET A 74 12.98 9.57 -15.96
C MET A 74 13.40 9.96 -14.55
N PHE A 75 13.81 11.21 -14.34
CA PHE A 75 14.16 11.73 -13.02
C PHE A 75 12.95 11.77 -12.08
N ALA A 76 11.81 12.30 -12.56
CA ALA A 76 10.58 12.35 -11.77
C ALA A 76 10.09 10.95 -11.36
N VAL A 77 10.20 9.96 -12.25
CA VAL A 77 9.89 8.54 -11.98
C VAL A 77 10.90 7.94 -11.00
N ALA A 78 12.20 8.20 -11.17
CA ALA A 78 13.23 7.70 -10.26
C ALA A 78 13.01 8.19 -8.82
N VAL A 79 12.69 9.47 -8.64
CA VAL A 79 12.34 10.04 -7.33
C VAL A 79 11.07 9.41 -6.77
N ALA A 80 10.04 9.22 -7.61
CA ALA A 80 8.80 8.60 -7.18
C ALA A 80 9.01 7.15 -6.69
N VAL A 81 9.78 6.34 -7.44
CA VAL A 81 10.12 4.96 -7.09
C VAL A 81 10.96 4.90 -5.82
N ALA A 82 11.97 5.77 -5.69
CA ALA A 82 12.81 5.84 -4.49
C ALA A 82 12.02 6.18 -3.21
N ALA A 83 10.87 6.85 -3.35
CA ALA A 83 10.01 7.22 -2.24
C ALA A 83 8.93 6.17 -1.90
N ILE A 84 8.77 5.11 -2.71
CA ILE A 84 7.79 4.05 -2.44
C ILE A 84 8.15 3.38 -1.09
N PRO A 85 7.21 3.29 -0.14
CA PRO A 85 7.44 2.70 1.18
C PRO A 85 7.42 1.17 1.11
N GLU A 86 8.31 0.58 0.33
CA GLU A 86 8.37 -0.87 0.11
C GLU A 86 8.66 -1.64 1.42
N ALA A 87 9.44 -1.02 2.30
CA ALA A 87 9.75 -1.56 3.63
C ALA A 87 8.53 -1.67 4.56
N LEU A 88 7.44 -0.92 4.31
CA LEU A 88 6.30 -0.87 5.23
C LEU A 88 5.60 -2.21 5.35
N GLN A 89 5.39 -2.92 4.22
CA GLN A 89 4.74 -4.24 4.20
C GLN A 89 5.54 -5.28 5.00
N SER A 90 6.87 -5.25 4.85
CA SER A 90 7.80 -6.13 5.58
C SER A 90 7.81 -5.82 7.08
N ILE A 91 7.87 -4.53 7.45
CA ILE A 91 7.87 -4.10 8.85
C ILE A 91 6.58 -4.54 9.56
N VAL A 92 5.42 -4.37 8.92
CA VAL A 92 4.13 -4.78 9.50
C VAL A 92 4.13 -6.28 9.79
N THR A 93 4.63 -7.10 8.87
CA THR A 93 4.72 -8.56 9.04
C THR A 93 5.64 -8.94 10.20
N ILE A 94 6.79 -8.26 10.32
CA ILE A 94 7.74 -8.45 11.42
C ILE A 94 7.10 -8.09 12.75
N VAL A 95 6.46 -6.93 12.85
CA VAL A 95 5.78 -6.47 14.06
C VAL A 95 4.67 -7.43 14.46
N LEU A 96 3.88 -7.91 13.50
CA LEU A 96 2.83 -8.90 13.75
C LEU A 96 3.42 -10.21 14.27
N SER A 97 4.49 -10.72 13.65
CA SER A 97 5.17 -11.94 14.07
C SER A 97 5.75 -11.83 15.48
N LEU A 98 6.36 -10.70 15.82
CA LEU A 98 6.85 -10.40 17.18
C LEU A 98 5.70 -10.32 18.19
N GLY A 99 4.59 -9.68 17.79
CA GLY A 99 3.37 -9.61 18.59
C GLY A 99 2.79 -11.00 18.88
N THR A 100 2.62 -11.81 17.84
CA THR A 100 2.14 -13.19 17.94
C THR A 100 3.07 -14.06 18.78
N ASN A 101 4.40 -13.93 18.61
CA ASN A 101 5.38 -14.64 19.44
C ASN A 101 5.23 -14.26 20.94
N LYS A 102 5.03 -12.97 21.23
CA LYS A 102 4.80 -12.47 22.59
C LYS A 102 3.49 -12.99 23.19
N MET A 103 2.44 -13.11 22.39
CA MET A 103 1.15 -13.66 22.82
C MET A 103 1.22 -15.17 23.06
N ALA A 104 1.92 -15.91 22.19
CA ALA A 104 2.14 -17.34 22.34
C ALA A 104 2.88 -17.68 23.65
N LYS A 105 3.88 -16.87 24.04
CA LYS A 105 4.57 -16.98 25.35
C LYS A 105 3.64 -16.77 26.56
N ARG A 106 2.49 -16.12 26.36
CA ARG A 106 1.44 -15.92 27.36
C ARG A 106 0.26 -16.89 27.18
N HIS A 107 0.45 -18.00 26.47
CA HIS A 107 -0.57 -19.02 26.21
C HIS A 107 -1.77 -18.52 25.38
N ALA A 108 -1.60 -17.46 24.57
CA ALA A 108 -2.61 -17.00 23.61
C ALA A 108 -2.15 -17.33 22.18
N ILE A 109 -2.90 -18.19 21.48
CA ILE A 109 -2.62 -18.59 20.10
C ILE A 109 -3.48 -17.76 19.16
N ILE A 110 -2.84 -16.98 18.29
CA ILE A 110 -3.52 -16.22 17.23
C ILE A 110 -3.52 -17.11 15.98
N ARG A 111 -4.70 -17.30 15.39
CA ARG A 111 -4.91 -17.98 14.10
C ARG A 111 -5.25 -16.96 13.03
#